data_AF-A0A8C1GI45-F1
#
_entry.id   AF-A0A8C1GI45-F1
#
_cell.length_a   1.000
_cell.length_b   1.000
_cell.length_c   1.000
_cell.angle_alpha   90.00
_cell.angle_beta   90.00
_cell.angle_gamma   90.00
#
_symmetry.space_group_name_H-M   'P 1'
#
loop_
_entity.id
_entity.type
_entity.pdbx_description
1 polymer ?
#
loop_
_entity_poly.entity_id
_entity_poly.type
_entity_poly.pdbx_seq_one_letter_code
_entity_poly.pdbx_strand_id
1 'polypeptide(L)'
;MPSQSRSRRSWIWNQFFVIEEYSGPEPVLIGRLHSSVDRGDGRTKYILKGEGAGSVFVIDSRTGNIHVTKPLDREEKDQYRLIATATDRQTGRALEPSSQFIIRVQDINDNPPVFQGGPYSATVPEMANIGTALGHTHANALLLLSAVFGKKDGGSHAL
;
A
#
# COMPACT_ATOMS: atom_id res chain seq x y z
N MET A 1 28.62 29.25 18.26
CA MET A 1 27.29 28.61 18.25
C MET A 1 27.26 27.59 17.12
N PRO A 2 27.16 26.27 17.36
CA PRO A 2 27.02 25.32 16.26
C PRO A 2 25.58 25.41 15.73
N SER A 3 25.47 25.71 14.44
CA SER A 3 24.21 25.67 13.68
C SER A 3 23.76 24.21 13.57
N GLN A 4 22.65 23.85 14.21
CA GLN A 4 22.02 22.56 13.98
C GLN A 4 21.42 22.53 12.57
N SER A 5 22.07 21.79 11.67
CA SER A 5 21.51 21.49 10.36
C SER A 5 20.26 20.61 10.54
N ARG A 6 19.08 21.20 10.30
CA ARG A 6 17.82 20.45 10.25
C ARG A 6 17.85 19.56 9.02
N SER A 7 17.93 18.25 9.22
CA SER A 7 17.75 17.27 8.16
C SER A 7 16.37 17.48 7.50
N ARG A 8 16.37 17.91 6.22
CA ARG A 8 15.13 18.03 5.45
C ARG A 8 14.64 16.62 5.17
N ARG A 9 13.43 16.31 5.65
CA ARG A 9 12.72 15.06 5.32
C ARG A 9 12.69 14.91 3.80
N SER A 10 13.28 13.84 3.28
CA SER A 10 13.21 13.50 1.86
C SER A 10 11.84 12.90 1.56
N TRP A 11 11.24 13.32 0.46
CA TRP A 11 9.96 12.77 0.03
C TRP A 11 10.14 11.32 -0.44
N ILE A 12 9.23 10.43 -0.02
CA ILE A 12 9.18 9.03 -0.46
C ILE A 12 8.10 8.92 -1.53
N TRP A 13 8.52 8.84 -2.79
CA TRP A 13 7.62 8.76 -3.95
C TRP A 13 7.58 7.37 -4.60
N ASN A 14 8.47 6.46 -4.21
CA ASN A 14 8.60 5.13 -4.80
C ASN A 14 7.64 4.11 -4.15
N GLN A 15 6.35 4.45 -4.12
CA GLN A 15 5.32 3.54 -3.62
C GLN A 15 3.98 3.69 -4.35
N PHE A 16 3.26 2.58 -4.46
CA PHE A 16 1.86 2.54 -4.86
C PHE A 16 1.00 1.98 -3.74
N PHE A 17 -0.30 2.19 -3.86
CA PHE A 17 -1.28 1.65 -2.93
C PHE A 17 -2.32 0.84 -3.68
N VAL A 18 -2.70 -0.28 -3.10
CA VAL A 18 -3.77 -1.15 -3.57
C VAL A 18 -4.66 -1.43 -2.39
N ILE A 19 -5.97 -1.37 -2.60
CA ILE A 19 -6.94 -1.69 -1.56
C ILE A 19 -7.11 -3.21 -1.52
N GLU A 20 -7.18 -3.79 -0.33
CA GLU A 20 -7.43 -5.22 -0.15
C GLU A 20 -8.85 -5.65 -0.57
N GLU A 21 -9.08 -6.96 -0.65
CA GLU A 21 -10.40 -7.57 -0.90
C GLU A 21 -11.16 -7.08 -2.14
N TYR A 22 -10.44 -6.53 -3.13
CA TYR A 22 -11.05 -6.14 -4.39
C TYR A 22 -11.44 -7.38 -5.21
N SER A 23 -12.75 -7.57 -5.40
CA SER A 23 -13.38 -8.73 -6.05
C SER A 23 -14.01 -8.43 -7.41
N GLY A 24 -13.63 -7.31 -8.06
CA GLY A 24 -14.14 -6.96 -9.38
C GLY A 24 -13.67 -7.94 -10.48
N PRO A 25 -14.42 -8.05 -11.59
CA PRO A 25 -14.15 -9.02 -12.65
C PRO A 25 -12.91 -8.71 -13.50
N GLU A 26 -12.35 -7.50 -13.40
CA GLU A 26 -11.23 -7.03 -14.20
C GLU A 26 -10.00 -6.72 -13.32
N PRO A 27 -8.77 -6.95 -13.83
CA PRO A 27 -7.56 -6.51 -13.14
C PRO A 27 -7.59 -4.99 -12.87
N VAL A 28 -7.33 -4.59 -11.63
CA VAL A 28 -7.39 -3.17 -11.23
C VAL A 28 -6.09 -2.48 -11.53
N LEU A 29 -6.15 -1.36 -12.25
CA LEU A 29 -5.02 -0.46 -12.44
C LEU A 29 -4.65 0.20 -11.10
N ILE A 30 -3.45 -0.09 -10.60
CA ILE A 30 -2.95 0.47 -9.32
C ILE A 30 -1.96 1.62 -9.53
N GLY A 31 -1.43 1.76 -10.75
CA GLY A 31 -0.47 2.79 -11.06
C GLY A 31 0.23 2.56 -12.39
N ARG A 32 1.14 3.47 -12.72
CA ARG A 32 1.89 3.43 -13.96
C ARG A 32 3.35 3.78 -13.68
N LEU A 33 4.26 2.95 -14.20
CA LEU A 33 5.66 3.31 -14.31
C LEU A 33 5.88 4.18 -15.53
N HIS A 34 6.74 5.17 -15.39
CA HIS A 34 7.12 6.05 -16.48
C HIS A 34 8.60 6.38 -16.37
N SER A 35 9.25 6.50 -17.52
CA SER A 35 10.63 6.96 -17.65
C SER A 35 10.58 8.24 -18.46
N SER A 36 11.40 9.23 -18.07
CA SER A 36 11.45 10.52 -18.77
C SER A 36 11.95 10.41 -20.21
N VAL A 37 12.62 9.30 -20.57
CA VAL A 37 13.04 9.05 -21.95
C VAL A 37 11.96 8.41 -22.82
N ASP A 38 10.84 7.98 -22.22
CA ASP A 38 9.72 7.40 -22.96
C ASP A 38 8.93 8.48 -23.70
N ARG A 39 8.98 8.43 -25.04
CA ARG A 39 8.29 9.38 -25.92
C ARG A 39 6.87 8.95 -26.30
N GLY A 40 6.42 7.79 -25.82
CA GLY A 40 5.12 7.24 -26.22
C GLY A 40 5.09 6.67 -27.64
N ASP A 41 6.25 6.47 -28.27
CA ASP A 41 6.41 5.84 -29.59
C ASP A 41 6.44 4.30 -29.51
N GLY A 42 6.30 3.75 -28.30
CA GLY A 42 6.30 2.32 -28.03
C GLY A 42 7.69 1.67 -28.02
N ARG A 43 8.79 2.44 -28.08
CA ARG A 43 10.16 1.89 -28.00
C ARG A 43 10.53 1.46 -26.58
N THR A 44 9.97 2.11 -25.57
CA THR A 44 10.22 1.76 -24.17
C THR A 44 9.49 0.47 -23.81
N LYS A 45 10.22 -0.47 -23.21
CA LYS A 45 9.68 -1.69 -22.62
C LYS A 45 9.83 -1.64 -21.11
N TYR A 46 8.70 -1.61 -20.41
CA TYR A 46 8.66 -1.73 -18.97
C TYR A 46 8.62 -3.20 -18.54
N ILE A 47 9.42 -3.55 -17.54
CA ILE A 47 9.50 -4.90 -16.99
C ILE A 47 9.47 -4.80 -15.47
N LEU A 48 8.73 -5.72 -14.86
CA LEU A 48 8.55 -5.83 -13.43
C LEU A 48 9.18 -7.13 -12.91
N LYS A 49 9.89 -7.05 -11.79
CA LYS A 49 10.51 -8.19 -11.09
C LYS A 49 10.27 -8.07 -9.59
N GLY A 50 10.51 -9.15 -8.86
CA GLY A 50 10.38 -9.19 -7.40
C GLY A 50 9.10 -9.90 -6.97
N GLU A 51 8.58 -9.51 -5.81
CA GLU A 51 7.49 -10.22 -5.15
C GLU A 51 6.17 -10.08 -5.91
N GLY A 52 5.53 -11.21 -6.23
CA GLY A 52 4.24 -11.23 -6.93
C GLY A 52 4.27 -10.75 -8.40
N ALA A 53 5.44 -10.41 -8.94
CA ALA A 53 5.56 -9.98 -10.33
C ALA A 53 5.18 -11.12 -11.30
N GLY A 54 4.26 -10.83 -12.23
CA GLY A 54 3.75 -11.78 -13.22
C GLY A 54 2.65 -12.71 -12.71
N SER A 55 2.35 -12.72 -11.41
CA SER A 55 1.29 -13.53 -10.83
C SER A 55 0.23 -12.68 -10.13
N VAL A 56 0.64 -11.83 -9.21
CA VAL A 56 -0.20 -10.90 -8.44
C VAL A 56 -0.25 -9.53 -9.11
N PHE A 57 0.90 -9.06 -9.58
CA PHE A 57 1.04 -7.79 -10.28
C PHE A 57 1.52 -8.03 -11.71
N VAL A 58 0.73 -7.57 -12.66
CA VAL A 58 1.06 -7.64 -14.09
C VAL A 58 1.30 -6.24 -14.61
N ILE A 59 2.32 -6.09 -15.47
CA ILE A 59 2.62 -4.82 -16.12
C ILE A 59 2.37 -4.92 -17.61
N ASP A 60 1.68 -3.94 -18.17
CA ASP A 60 1.70 -3.73 -19.60
C ASP A 60 3.06 -3.17 -19.99
N SER A 61 3.85 -4.01 -20.66
CA SER A 61 5.22 -3.68 -21.06
C SER A 61 5.34 -2.48 -22.00
N ARG A 62 4.27 -2.02 -22.64
CA ARG A 62 4.27 -0.85 -23.55
C ARG A 62 3.86 0.43 -22.82
N THR A 63 2.84 0.35 -21.97
CA THR A 63 2.30 1.54 -21.29
C THR A 63 2.94 1.78 -19.94
N GLY A 64 3.45 0.74 -19.28
CA GLY A 64 3.93 0.79 -17.90
C GLY A 64 2.81 0.68 -16.87
N ASN A 65 1.56 0.46 -17.29
CA ASN A 65 0.41 0.29 -16.40
C ASN A 65 0.55 -1.01 -15.61
N ILE A 66 0.47 -0.92 -14.28
CA ILE A 66 0.52 -2.06 -13.37
C ILE A 66 -0.91 -2.36 -12.92
N HIS A 67 -1.30 -3.62 -13.04
CA HIS A 67 -2.58 -4.12 -12.55
C HIS A 67 -2.38 -5.18 -11.49
N VAL A 68 -3.29 -5.22 -10.52
CA VAL A 68 -3.45 -6.35 -9.62
C VAL A 68 -4.45 -7.34 -10.22
N THR A 69 -4.12 -8.63 -10.19
CA THR A 69 -4.87 -9.68 -10.91
C THR A 69 -5.77 -10.52 -10.01
N LYS A 70 -5.64 -10.38 -8.68
CA LYS A 70 -6.41 -11.13 -7.70
C LYS A 70 -6.61 -10.30 -6.43
N PRO A 71 -7.63 -10.63 -5.61
CA PRO A 71 -7.78 -10.04 -4.29
C PRO A 71 -6.50 -10.22 -3.45
N LEU A 72 -6.21 -9.23 -2.62
CA LEU A 72 -5.14 -9.26 -1.64
C LEU A 72 -5.75 -9.23 -0.26
N ASP A 73 -5.06 -9.85 0.68
CA ASP A 73 -5.37 -9.81 2.11
C ASP A 73 -4.17 -9.16 2.82
N ARG A 74 -4.41 -8.05 3.52
CA ARG A 74 -3.37 -7.33 4.25
C ARG A 74 -2.89 -8.14 5.47
N GLU A 75 -3.74 -8.95 6.09
CA GLU A 75 -3.37 -9.83 7.20
C GLU A 75 -2.37 -10.89 6.74
N GLU A 76 -2.55 -11.44 5.53
CA GLU A 76 -1.58 -12.34 4.91
C GLU A 76 -0.29 -11.60 4.53
N LYS A 77 -0.40 -10.46 3.85
CA LYS A 77 0.76 -9.68 3.40
C LYS A 77 0.46 -8.19 3.17
N ASP A 78 1.05 -7.35 4.01
CA ASP A 78 0.82 -5.90 4.03
C ASP A 78 1.57 -5.09 2.94
N GLN A 79 2.65 -5.64 2.37
CA GLN A 79 3.44 -4.95 1.36
C GLN A 79 4.22 -5.90 0.44
N TYR A 80 4.47 -5.44 -0.78
CA TYR A 80 5.27 -6.14 -1.78
C TYR A 80 6.45 -5.28 -2.22
N ARG A 81 7.64 -5.87 -2.27
CA ARG A 81 8.87 -5.22 -2.78
C ARG A 81 9.12 -5.62 -4.22
N LEU A 82 9.09 -4.66 -5.13
CA LEU A 82 9.28 -4.88 -6.56
C LEU A 82 10.41 -4.04 -7.12
N ILE A 83 10.93 -4.49 -8.26
CA ILE A 83 11.98 -3.82 -9.03
C ILE A 83 11.44 -3.56 -10.44
N ALA A 84 11.51 -2.30 -10.84
CA ALA A 84 11.19 -1.83 -12.18
C ALA A 84 12.46 -1.71 -13.02
N THR A 85 12.37 -2.07 -14.31
CA THR A 85 13.38 -1.76 -15.31
C THR A 85 12.73 -1.27 -16.60
N ALA A 86 13.38 -0.32 -17.28
CA ALA A 86 13.00 0.14 -18.61
C ALA A 86 14.11 -0.21 -19.61
N THR A 87 13.75 -0.86 -20.71
CA THR A 87 14.69 -1.25 -21.78
C THR A 87 14.19 -0.78 -23.13
N ASP A 88 15.09 -0.53 -24.07
CA ASP A 88 14.74 -0.29 -25.46
C ASP A 88 14.29 -1.60 -26.11
N ARG A 89 13.12 -1.61 -26.77
CA ARG A 89 12.54 -2.81 -27.38
C ARG A 89 13.38 -3.39 -28.52
N GLN A 90 14.09 -2.55 -29.26
CA GLN A 90 14.80 -2.96 -30.47
C GLN A 90 16.19 -3.51 -30.12
N THR A 91 16.87 -2.86 -29.18
CA THR A 91 18.25 -3.17 -28.82
C THR A 91 18.36 -4.01 -27.55
N GLY A 92 17.30 -4.07 -26.73
CA GLY A 92 17.30 -4.73 -25.42
C GLY A 92 18.14 -4.03 -24.36
N ARG A 93 18.74 -2.87 -24.69
CA ARG A 93 19.61 -2.12 -23.77
C ARG A 93 18.77 -1.45 -22.69
N ALA A 94 19.31 -1.39 -21.47
CA ALA A 94 18.69 -0.63 -20.38
C ALA A 94 18.64 0.85 -20.75
N LEU A 95 17.46 1.46 -20.63
CA LEU A 95 17.23 2.88 -20.80
C LEU A 95 17.37 3.63 -19.47
N GLU A 96 17.08 2.94 -18.37
CA GLU A 96 17.15 3.45 -17.01
C GLU A 96 17.82 2.41 -16.09
N PRO A 97 18.45 2.83 -14.98
CA PRO A 97 18.84 1.91 -13.93
C PRO A 97 17.61 1.22 -13.31
N SER A 98 17.81 0.02 -12.79
CA SER A 98 16.75 -0.67 -12.03
C SER A 98 16.36 0.14 -10.80
N SER A 99 15.06 0.27 -10.54
CA SER A 99 14.54 1.03 -9.40
C SER A 99 13.64 0.16 -8.53
N GLN A 100 13.86 0.20 -7.22
CA GLN A 100 13.04 -0.53 -6.25
C GLN A 100 11.89 0.35 -5.74
N PHE A 101 10.70 -0.23 -5.68
CA PHE A 101 9.50 0.42 -5.13
C PHE A 101 8.66 -0.56 -4.31
N ILE A 102 7.71 -0.04 -3.56
CA ILE A 102 6.83 -0.82 -2.68
C ILE A 102 5.38 -0.66 -3.15
N ILE A 103 4.64 -1.76 -3.23
CA ILE A 103 3.17 -1.71 -3.30
C ILE A 103 2.66 -2.01 -1.90
N ARG A 104 1.89 -1.09 -1.31
CA ARG A 104 1.29 -1.25 0.01
C ARG A 104 -0.16 -1.64 -0.11
N VAL A 105 -0.56 -2.68 0.63
CA VAL A 105 -1.95 -3.09 0.75
C VAL A 105 -2.59 -2.20 1.82
N GLN A 106 -3.62 -1.45 1.42
CA GLN A 106 -4.38 -0.60 2.32
C GLN A 106 -5.49 -1.42 2.97
N ASP A 107 -5.57 -1.26 4.29
CA ASP A 107 -6.58 -1.82 5.19
C ASP A 107 -7.97 -1.28 4.81
N ILE A 108 -8.92 -2.16 4.56
CA ILE A 108 -10.34 -1.87 4.73
C ILE A 108 -10.69 -2.30 6.15
N ASN A 109 -11.51 -1.52 6.85
CA ASN A 109 -12.04 -1.98 8.15
C ASN A 109 -13.11 -3.07 7.94
N ASP A 110 -12.67 -4.28 7.64
CA ASP A 110 -13.47 -5.48 7.40
C ASP A 110 -13.33 -6.54 8.50
N ASN A 111 -12.42 -6.30 9.46
CA ASN A 111 -12.15 -7.16 10.60
C ASN A 111 -12.91 -6.65 11.85
N PRO A 112 -14.15 -7.10 12.10
CA PRO A 112 -14.89 -6.68 13.29
C PRO A 112 -14.21 -7.18 14.57
N PRO A 113 -14.30 -6.44 15.69
CA PRO A 113 -13.71 -6.87 16.94
C PRO A 113 -14.26 -8.23 17.38
N VAL A 114 -13.37 -9.19 17.65
CA VAL A 114 -13.75 -10.51 18.17
C VAL A 114 -13.43 -10.59 19.65
N PHE A 115 -14.44 -10.98 20.45
CA PHE A 115 -14.27 -11.25 21.87
C PHE A 115 -13.61 -12.63 22.07
N GLN A 116 -12.45 -12.65 22.72
CA GLN A 116 -11.69 -13.89 22.95
C GLN A 116 -12.00 -14.52 24.32
N GLY A 117 -12.35 -15.80 24.34
CA GLY A 117 -12.55 -16.56 25.59
C GLY A 117 -13.98 -16.58 26.12
N GLY A 118 -14.97 -16.42 25.24
CA GLY A 118 -16.37 -16.65 25.59
C GLY A 118 -16.73 -18.14 25.79
N PRO A 119 -17.82 -18.44 26.52
CA PRO A 119 -18.76 -17.49 27.13
C PRO A 119 -18.21 -16.83 28.40
N TYR A 120 -18.52 -15.54 28.61
CA TYR A 120 -18.15 -14.82 29.83
C TYR A 120 -19.29 -14.89 30.85
N SER A 121 -18.95 -15.20 32.09
CA SER A 121 -19.86 -15.13 33.24
C SER A 121 -19.18 -14.38 34.37
N ALA A 122 -19.92 -13.52 35.06
CA ALA A 122 -19.46 -12.78 36.24
C ALA A 122 -20.55 -12.78 37.31
N THR A 123 -20.14 -12.76 38.57
CA THR A 123 -21.04 -12.74 39.73
C THR A 123 -20.78 -11.50 40.57
N VAL A 124 -21.85 -10.83 41.01
CA VAL A 124 -21.79 -9.68 41.92
C VAL A 124 -22.49 -10.02 43.24
N PRO A 125 -21.97 -9.58 44.40
CA PRO A 125 -22.70 -9.64 45.66
C PRO A 125 -23.96 -8.77 45.62
N GLU A 126 -25.05 -9.21 46.26
CA GLU A 126 -26.34 -8.50 46.25
C GLU A 126 -26.30 -7.13 46.95
N MET A 127 -25.36 -6.93 47.88
CA MET A 127 -25.14 -5.67 48.61
C MET A 127 -24.00 -4.82 48.02
N ALA A 128 -23.63 -5.05 46.76
CA ALA A 128 -22.55 -4.31 46.13
C ALA A 128 -22.91 -2.82 45.94
N ASN A 129 -21.94 -1.94 46.20
CA ASN A 129 -22.11 -0.50 46.01
C ASN A 129 -22.24 -0.14 44.53
N ILE A 130 -22.88 0.99 44.25
CA ILE A 130 -22.97 1.55 42.90
C ILE A 130 -21.54 1.77 42.37
N GLY A 131 -21.27 1.26 41.16
CA GLY A 131 -19.95 1.33 40.53
C GLY A 131 -19.03 0.13 40.78
N THR A 132 -19.49 -0.93 41.46
CA THR A 132 -18.71 -2.17 41.61
C THR A 132 -18.46 -2.81 40.24
N ALA A 133 -17.19 -2.88 39.84
CA ALA A 133 -16.79 -3.47 38.56
C ALA A 133 -16.89 -4.99 38.61
N LEU A 134 -17.44 -5.59 37.55
CA LEU A 134 -17.65 -7.04 37.43
C LEU A 134 -16.58 -7.76 36.60
N GLY A 135 -15.81 -6.99 35.83
CA GLY A 135 -14.80 -7.50 34.91
C GLY A 135 -14.68 -6.60 33.68
N HIS A 136 -13.63 -6.82 32.90
CA HIS A 136 -13.41 -6.15 31.63
C HIS A 136 -13.23 -7.21 30.55
N THR A 137 -14.04 -7.13 29.49
CA THR A 137 -13.86 -7.95 28.28
C THR A 137 -12.92 -7.22 27.32
N HIS A 138 -12.03 -7.97 26.68
CA HIS A 138 -11.17 -7.44 25.62
C HIS A 138 -11.66 -7.99 24.29
N ALA A 139 -11.86 -7.10 23.32
CA ALA A 139 -12.09 -7.46 21.93
C ALA A 139 -10.85 -7.01 21.13
N ASN A 140 -10.29 -7.92 20.35
CA ASN A 140 -9.17 -7.59 19.48
C ASN A 140 -9.73 -7.21 18.11
N ALA A 141 -9.28 -6.08 17.58
CA ALA A 141 -9.47 -5.69 16.18
C ALA A 141 -8.10 -5.33 15.61
N LEU A 142 -7.77 -5.87 14.43
CA LEU A 142 -6.66 -5.34 13.65
C LEU A 142 -7.18 -4.06 12.99
N LEU A 143 -6.80 -2.90 13.53
CA LEU A 143 -7.03 -1.61 12.89
C LEU A 143 -5.73 -0.83 12.91
N LEU A 144 -5.22 -0.47 11.74
CA LEU A 144 -4.14 0.50 11.65
C LEU A 144 -4.74 1.88 11.36
N LEU A 145 -4.61 2.79 12.33
CA LEU A 145 -4.85 4.22 12.14
C LEU A 145 -3.83 4.78 11.13
N SER A 146 -4.07 4.62 9.83
CA SER A 146 -3.24 5.25 8.80
C SER A 146 -3.71 6.68 8.54
N ALA A 147 -3.13 7.64 9.26
CA ALA A 147 -3.25 9.05 8.92
C ALA A 147 -2.41 9.35 7.67
N VAL A 148 -2.99 9.22 6.48
CA VAL A 148 -2.39 9.72 5.24
C VAL A 148 -2.71 11.21 5.13
N PHE A 149 -1.72 12.06 5.40
CA PHE A 149 -1.80 13.48 5.07
C PHE A 149 -1.86 13.64 3.55
N GLY A 150 -3.07 13.87 3.02
CA GLY A 150 -3.28 14.34 1.66
C GLY A 150 -2.58 15.69 1.48
N LYS A 151 -1.59 15.74 0.58
CA LYS A 151 -0.97 17.00 0.18
C LYS A 151 -1.98 17.77 -0.67
N LYS A 152 -2.41 18.92 -0.17
CA LYS A 152 -3.28 19.88 -0.87
C LYS A 152 -2.58 20.32 -2.16
N ASP A 153 -3.23 20.05 -3.29
CA ASP A 153 -2.83 20.58 -4.58
C ASP A 153 -2.87 22.11 -4.55
N GLY A 154 -1.83 22.70 -5.13
CA GLY A 154 -1.69 24.14 -5.29
C GLY A 154 -0.76 24.44 -6.46
N GLY A 155 -1.18 24.12 -7.68
CA GLY A 155 -0.91 24.99 -8.84
C GLY A 155 -1.91 26.17 -8.76
N SER A 156 -1.69 27.36 -9.29
CA SER A 156 -0.77 27.88 -10.29
C SER A 156 -0.82 29.42 -10.17
N HIS A 157 0.21 30.16 -10.56
CA HIS A 157 0.08 31.24 -11.55
C HIS A 157 1.45 31.85 -11.91
N ALA A 158 1.64 32.04 -13.22
CA ALA A 158 2.65 32.86 -13.90
C ALA A 158 2.81 34.25 -13.25
N LEU A 159 3.95 34.94 -13.33
CA LEU A 159 4.86 35.21 -14.45
C LEU A 159 6.33 35.20 -14.00
#